data_AF-A0A9P7A1S8-F1
#
_entry.id   AF-A0A9P7A1S8-F1
#
_cell.length_a   1.000
_cell.length_b   1.000
_cell.length_c   1.000
_cell.angle_alpha   90.00
_cell.angle_beta   90.00
_cell.angle_gamma   90.00
#
_symmetry.space_group_name_H-M   'P 1'
#
loop_
_entity.id
_entity.type
_entity.pdbx_description
1 polymer ?
#
loop_
_entity_poly.entity_id
_entity_poly.type
_entity_poly.pdbx_seq_one_letter_code
_entity_poly.pdbx_strand_id
1 'polypeptide(L)'
;MSVFLFSFPHPIPNLETPNSLDALVQRFKEPSSMVRWDAPLFTIPWNDPIPPLERISDAVTTGIVKPPNVGTQITPKAPTDALCTLEHTTNALASALMTAQLLARLGDLSSSPSMRSSLVRILVSMRVLSSVSD
;
A
#
# COMPACT_ATOMS: atom_id res chain seq x y z
N MET A 1 -19.06 -0.86 19.46
CA MET A 1 -17.78 -0.14 19.59
C MET A 1 -16.80 -1.09 20.27
N SER A 2 -15.90 -1.70 19.49
CA SER A 2 -14.86 -2.58 20.03
C SER A 2 -13.67 -1.72 20.42
N VAL A 3 -13.46 -1.54 21.71
CA VAL A 3 -12.27 -0.88 22.25
C VAL A 3 -11.17 -1.92 22.17
N PHE A 4 -10.21 -1.75 21.27
CA PHE A 4 -8.98 -2.54 21.27
C PHE A 4 -8.18 -2.16 22.51
N LEU A 5 -8.50 -2.80 23.64
CA LEU A 5 -7.59 -2.93 24.75
C LEU A 5 -6.39 -3.71 24.22
N PHE A 6 -5.24 -3.05 24.15
CA PHE A 6 -3.95 -3.74 24.14
C PHE A 6 -3.91 -4.62 25.39
N SER A 7 -4.31 -5.88 25.23
CA SER A 7 -4.17 -6.89 26.26
C SER A 7 -2.67 -7.17 26.38
N PHE A 8 -2.04 -6.60 27.40
CA PHE A 8 -0.69 -6.98 27.75
C PHE A 8 -0.70 -8.44 28.21
N PRO A 9 0.20 -9.30 27.69
CA PRO A 9 0.22 -10.71 28.04
C PRO A 9 0.53 -10.90 29.53
N HIS A 10 0.16 -12.08 30.03
CA HIS A 10 0.34 -12.54 31.40
C HIS A 10 1.69 -12.13 32.02
N PRO A 11 1.74 -11.87 33.34
CA PRO A 11 2.97 -11.56 34.04
C PRO A 11 3.95 -12.73 33.88
N ILE A 12 5.09 -12.45 33.27
CA ILE A 12 6.18 -13.42 33.12
C ILE A 12 6.83 -13.59 34.51
N PRO A 13 6.89 -14.81 35.07
CA PRO A 13 7.35 -15.03 36.44
C PRO A 13 8.89 -14.92 36.54
N ASN A 14 9.36 -13.68 36.68
CA ASN A 14 10.73 -13.20 36.95
C ASN A 14 10.97 -11.75 36.48
N LEU A 15 9.90 -10.98 36.20
CA LEU A 15 10.01 -9.57 35.86
C LEU A 15 10.36 -8.75 37.11
N GLU A 16 11.64 -8.38 37.26
CA GLU A 16 12.02 -7.09 37.84
C GLU A 16 11.01 -6.03 37.36
N THR A 17 10.49 -5.21 38.27
CA THR A 17 9.34 -4.30 38.08
C THR A 17 9.12 -3.83 36.63
N PRO A 18 7.88 -3.81 36.10
CA PRO A 18 7.61 -3.52 34.67
C PRO A 18 8.06 -2.13 34.18
N ASN A 19 8.49 -1.26 35.10
CA ASN A 19 9.02 0.07 34.86
C ASN A 19 10.54 0.18 35.17
N SER A 20 11.20 -0.94 35.44
CA SER A 20 12.65 -1.00 35.58
C SER A 20 13.33 -0.66 34.25
N LEU A 21 14.50 -0.03 34.31
CA LEU A 21 15.30 0.31 33.14
C LEU A 21 15.54 -0.94 32.27
N ASP A 22 15.90 -2.06 32.88
CA ASP A 22 16.22 -3.30 32.18
C ASP A 22 15.03 -3.84 31.37
N ALA A 23 13.83 -3.81 31.97
CA ALA A 23 12.60 -4.18 31.26
C ALA A 23 12.29 -3.22 30.10
N LEU A 24 12.61 -1.93 30.23
CA LEU A 24 12.46 -0.94 29.15
C LEU A 24 13.45 -1.17 28.01
N VAL A 25 14.71 -1.49 28.33
CA VAL A 25 15.75 -1.76 27.33
C VAL A 25 15.45 -3.02 26.52
N GLN A 26 14.97 -4.08 27.17
CA GLN A 26 14.65 -5.33 26.48
C GLN A 26 13.55 -5.17 25.40
N ARG A 27 12.60 -4.25 25.61
CA ARG A 27 11.50 -3.97 24.67
C ARG A 27 11.77 -2.80 23.71
N PHE A 28 12.90 -2.11 23.86
CA PHE A 28 13.26 -1.00 22.98
C PHE A 28 13.45 -1.50 21.54
N LYS A 29 12.94 -0.72 20.59
CA LYS A 29 13.13 -0.92 19.15
C LYS A 29 13.63 0.38 18.57
N GLU A 30 14.70 0.30 17.79
CA GLU A 30 15.21 1.46 17.08
C GLU A 30 14.19 1.93 16.04
N PRO A 31 14.06 3.27 15.86
CA PRO A 31 13.18 3.84 14.86
C PRO A 31 13.55 3.35 13.46
N SER A 32 12.55 2.90 12.69
CA SER A 32 12.72 2.29 11.38
C SER A 32 12.75 3.31 10.26
N SER A 33 13.88 3.40 9.54
CA SER A 33 14.01 4.28 8.36
C SER A 33 13.15 3.85 7.16
N MET A 34 12.68 2.60 7.13
CA MET A 34 11.80 2.07 6.08
C MET A 34 10.35 2.55 6.24
N VAL A 35 9.97 2.97 7.46
CA VAL A 35 8.64 3.47 7.78
C VAL A 35 8.70 4.99 7.87
N ARG A 36 7.92 5.68 7.02
CA ARG A 36 8.02 7.14 6.86
C ARG A 36 7.77 7.93 8.15
N TRP A 37 6.83 7.48 8.97
CA TRP A 37 6.47 8.15 10.21
C TRP A 37 7.39 7.79 11.38
N ASP A 38 8.24 6.77 11.21
CA ASP A 38 9.18 6.27 12.22
C ASP A 38 10.64 6.58 11.84
N ALA A 39 10.88 7.25 10.70
CA ALA A 39 12.21 7.64 10.26
C ALA A 39 12.69 8.88 11.06
N PRO A 40 13.81 8.80 11.82
CA PRO A 40 14.28 9.91 12.62
C PRO A 40 14.81 11.05 11.74
N LEU A 41 14.62 12.30 12.17
CA LEU A 41 15.13 13.47 11.44
C LEU A 41 16.64 13.65 11.62
N PHE A 42 17.14 13.35 12.82
CA PHE A 42 18.54 13.35 13.21
C PHE A 42 18.80 12.24 14.22
N THR A 43 20.01 11.67 14.21
CA THR A 43 20.50 10.70 15.20
C THR A 43 21.73 11.27 15.88
N ILE A 44 21.73 11.32 17.21
CA ILE A 44 22.83 11.88 18.01
C ILE A 44 23.47 10.74 18.80
N PRO A 45 24.77 10.44 18.60
CA PRO A 45 25.45 9.44 19.41
C PRO A 45 25.64 9.96 20.83
N TRP A 46 25.52 9.07 21.82
CA TRP A 46 25.64 9.43 23.24
C TRP A 46 27.01 9.98 23.63
N ASN A 47 28.05 9.67 22.86
CA ASN A 47 29.43 10.07 23.11
C ASN A 47 29.88 11.27 22.26
N ASP A 48 28.94 11.99 21.63
CA ASP A 48 29.28 13.21 20.89
C ASP A 48 29.51 14.37 21.87
N PRO A 49 30.74 14.91 21.98
CA PRO A 49 31.02 16.00 22.91
C PRO A 49 30.45 17.34 22.44
N ILE A 50 30.17 17.51 21.14
CA ILE A 50 29.72 18.79 20.57
C ILE A 50 28.64 18.52 19.50
N PRO A 51 27.42 18.13 19.91
CA PRO A 51 26.33 17.96 18.97
C PRO A 51 25.98 19.33 18.34
N PRO A 52 25.62 19.38 17.05
CA PRO A 52 25.36 20.62 16.34
C PRO A 52 23.97 21.20 16.68
N LEU A 53 23.80 21.67 17.92
CA LEU A 53 22.51 22.13 18.48
C LEU A 53 21.88 23.28 17.69
N GLU A 54 22.66 24.28 17.27
CA GLU A 54 22.16 25.40 16.46
C GLU A 54 21.59 24.93 15.13
N ARG A 55 22.29 24.00 14.44
CA ARG A 55 21.79 23.44 13.18
C ARG A 55 20.53 22.60 13.37
N ILE A 56 20.41 21.90 14.49
CA ILE A 56 19.20 21.15 14.83
C ILE A 56 18.04 22.13 15.09
N SER A 57 18.27 23.17 15.88
CA SER A 57 17.31 24.24 16.16
C SER A 57 16.84 24.91 14.86
N ASP A 58 17.78 25.30 14.00
CA ASP A 58 17.49 25.86 12.69
C ASP A 58 16.69 24.87 11.84
N ALA A 59 17.09 23.60 11.75
CA ALA A 59 16.37 22.60 10.95
C ALA A 59 14.92 22.40 11.41
N VAL A 60 14.64 22.50 12.72
CA VAL A 60 13.30 22.38 13.30
C VAL A 60 12.48 23.66 13.13
N THR A 61 13.11 24.84 13.26
CA THR A 61 12.41 26.13 13.29
C THR A 61 12.30 26.81 11.91
N THR A 62 13.34 26.72 11.09
CA THR A 62 13.40 27.36 9.76
C THR A 62 12.75 26.52 8.66
N GLY A 63 12.48 25.24 8.94
CA GLY A 63 11.62 24.42 8.09
C GLY A 63 12.12 24.33 6.64
N ILE A 64 13.34 23.83 6.44
CA ILE A 64 13.69 23.24 5.13
C ILE A 64 12.87 21.96 5.00
N VAL A 65 11.59 22.11 4.65
CA VAL A 65 10.68 21.00 4.39
C VAL A 65 11.29 20.24 3.22
N LYS A 66 11.72 18.99 3.45
CA LYS A 66 12.14 18.10 2.36
C LYS A 66 11.06 18.19 1.27
N PRO A 67 11.43 18.41 0.00
CA PRO A 67 10.46 18.55 -1.07
C PRO A 67 9.46 17.39 -0.99
N PRO A 68 8.15 17.66 -1.20
CA PRO A 68 7.08 16.71 -0.95
C PRO A 68 7.44 15.38 -1.60
N ASN A 69 7.45 14.33 -0.80
CA ASN A 69 7.69 12.98 -1.30
C ASN A 69 6.63 12.65 -2.37
N VAL A 70 6.92 11.71 -3.28
CA VAL A 70 6.02 11.35 -4.40
C VAL A 70 4.60 11.00 -3.94
N GLY A 71 4.41 10.54 -2.69
CA GLY A 71 3.09 10.24 -2.12
C GLY A 71 2.30 11.46 -1.62
N THR A 72 2.95 12.61 -1.47
CA THR A 72 2.35 13.92 -1.18
C THR A 72 2.33 14.85 -2.40
N GLN A 73 2.88 14.40 -3.54
CA GLN A 73 2.65 15.09 -4.80
C GLN A 73 1.16 14.99 -5.13
N ILE A 74 0.61 16.10 -5.62
CA ILE A 74 -0.78 16.19 -6.02
C ILE A 74 -0.93 15.27 -7.23
N THR A 75 -1.38 14.04 -7.02
CA THR A 75 -1.79 13.18 -8.12
C THR A 75 -2.87 13.93 -8.88
N PRO A 76 -2.77 14.07 -10.21
CA PRO A 76 -3.80 14.73 -10.99
C PRO A 76 -5.15 14.15 -10.60
N LYS A 77 -6.09 15.05 -10.29
CA LYS A 77 -7.44 14.67 -9.86
C LYS A 77 -7.99 13.71 -10.91
N ALA A 78 -8.37 12.51 -10.47
CA ALA A 78 -8.95 11.52 -11.36
C ALA A 78 -10.12 12.18 -12.12
N PRO A 79 -10.27 11.91 -13.42
CA PRO A 79 -11.38 12.46 -14.19
C PRO A 79 -12.69 12.12 -13.47
N THR A 80 -13.68 13.02 -13.54
CA THR A 80 -14.94 12.91 -12.76
C THR A 80 -15.66 11.58 -12.97
N ASP A 81 -15.42 10.92 -14.11
CA ASP A 81 -16.03 9.65 -14.52
C ASP A 81 -15.14 8.41 -14.28
N ALA A 82 -14.00 8.54 -13.59
CA ALA A 82 -13.06 7.44 -13.38
C ALA A 82 -13.67 6.26 -12.61
N LEU A 83 -14.48 6.53 -11.59
CA LEU A 83 -15.12 5.47 -10.79
C LEU A 83 -16.23 4.76 -11.57
N CYS A 84 -17.01 5.51 -12.34
CA CYS A 84 -18.09 4.96 -13.17
C CYS A 84 -17.53 4.08 -14.29
N THR A 85 -16.48 4.53 -14.98
CA THR A 85 -15.80 3.73 -16.01
C THR A 85 -15.14 2.48 -15.43
N LEU A 86 -14.51 2.58 -14.24
CA LEU A 86 -13.95 1.43 -13.54
C LEU A 86 -15.03 0.41 -13.13
N GLU A 87 -16.13 0.87 -12.55
CA GLU A 87 -17.23 0.01 -12.13
C GLU A 87 -17.87 -0.68 -13.34
N HIS A 88 -18.14 0.07 -14.41
CA HIS A 88 -18.72 -0.46 -15.64
C HIS A 88 -17.84 -1.55 -16.26
N THR A 89 -16.54 -1.26 -16.42
CA THR A 89 -15.59 -2.22 -16.99
C THR A 89 -15.41 -3.46 -16.12
N THR A 90 -15.35 -3.31 -14.79
CA THR A 90 -15.20 -4.43 -13.86
C THR A 90 -16.44 -5.33 -13.87
N ASN A 91 -17.64 -4.74 -13.89
CA ASN A 91 -18.90 -5.50 -14.00
C ASN A 91 -19.01 -6.22 -15.36
N ALA A 92 -18.60 -5.56 -16.45
CA ALA A 92 -18.55 -6.17 -17.77
C ALA A 92 -17.60 -7.40 -17.78
N LEU A 93 -16.40 -7.27 -17.20
CA LEU A 93 -15.45 -8.39 -17.08
C LEU A 93 -15.98 -9.51 -16.20
N ALA A 94 -16.59 -9.21 -15.05
CA ALA A 94 -17.18 -10.22 -14.17
C ALA A 94 -18.29 -11.01 -14.89
N SER A 95 -19.17 -10.33 -15.62
CA SER A 95 -20.23 -10.99 -16.39
C SER A 95 -19.68 -11.85 -17.55
N ALA A 96 -18.65 -11.37 -18.26
CA ALA A 96 -17.97 -12.12 -19.31
C ALA A 96 -17.29 -13.38 -18.75
N LEU A 97 -16.68 -13.29 -17.57
CA LEU A 97 -16.06 -14.46 -16.91
C LEU A 97 -17.11 -15.47 -16.44
N MET A 98 -18.21 -15.02 -15.84
CA MET A 98 -19.29 -15.90 -15.42
C MET A 98 -19.91 -16.64 -16.61
N THR A 99 -20.18 -15.93 -17.71
CA THR A 99 -20.71 -16.56 -18.94
C THR A 99 -19.72 -17.54 -19.56
N ALA A 100 -18.43 -17.21 -19.62
CA ALA A 100 -17.39 -18.13 -20.09
C ALA A 100 -17.26 -19.37 -19.19
N GLN A 101 -17.35 -19.21 -17.86
CA GLN A 101 -17.31 -20.32 -16.91
C GLN A 101 -18.53 -21.24 -17.03
N LEU A 102 -19.72 -20.68 -17.24
CA LEU A 102 -20.93 -21.46 -17.50
C LEU A 102 -20.81 -22.24 -18.80
N LEU A 103 -20.36 -21.60 -19.88
CA LEU A 103 -20.13 -22.25 -21.18
C LEU A 103 -19.04 -23.33 -21.11
N ALA A 104 -17.98 -23.12 -20.32
CA ALA A 104 -16.92 -24.11 -20.12
C ALA A 104 -17.39 -25.30 -19.25
N ARG A 105 -18.22 -25.07 -18.22
CA ARG A 105 -18.79 -26.13 -17.37
C ARG A 105 -19.87 -26.96 -18.08
N LEU A 106 -20.59 -26.36 -19.03
CA LEU A 106 -21.63 -27.05 -19.78
C LEU A 106 -21.09 -28.02 -20.82
N GLY A 107 -19.77 -28.05 -21.06
CA GLY A 107 -19.12 -29.07 -21.89
C GLY A 107 -19.46 -28.94 -23.36
N ASP A 108 -18.43 -28.62 -24.15
CA ASP A 108 -18.35 -28.86 -25.60
C ASP A 108 -19.15 -27.95 -26.54
N LEU A 109 -18.45 -26.95 -27.09
CA LEU A 109 -18.60 -26.51 -28.49
C LEU A 109 -17.23 -26.31 -29.15
N SER A 110 -16.22 -27.08 -28.74
CA SER A 110 -14.92 -27.09 -29.44
C SER A 110 -15.03 -27.70 -30.84
N SER A 111 -16.24 -28.09 -31.27
CA SER A 111 -16.55 -28.57 -32.62
C SER A 111 -17.29 -27.54 -33.49
N SER A 112 -17.77 -26.40 -32.96
CA SER A 112 -18.50 -25.40 -33.77
C SER A 112 -17.59 -24.26 -34.25
N PRO A 113 -17.36 -24.11 -35.58
CA PRO A 113 -16.49 -23.07 -36.13
C PRO A 113 -17.02 -21.64 -35.90
N SER A 114 -18.32 -21.48 -35.61
CA SER A 114 -18.95 -20.17 -35.40
C SER A 114 -18.51 -19.48 -34.09
N MET A 115 -18.28 -20.25 -33.02
CA MET A 115 -17.97 -19.67 -31.69
C MET A 115 -16.48 -19.34 -31.49
N ARG A 116 -15.59 -19.96 -32.26
CA ARG A 116 -14.16 -19.57 -32.30
C ARG A 116 -13.98 -18.14 -32.82
N SER A 117 -14.85 -17.70 -33.72
CA SER A 117 -14.85 -16.34 -34.27
C SER A 117 -15.17 -15.27 -33.21
N SER A 118 -16.12 -15.54 -32.30
CA SER A 118 -16.50 -14.59 -31.25
C SER A 118 -15.43 -14.47 -30.14
N LEU A 119 -14.80 -15.58 -29.74
CA LEU A 119 -13.71 -15.52 -28.74
C LEU A 119 -12.45 -14.87 -29.31
N VAL A 120 -12.13 -15.09 -30.59
CA VAL A 120 -11.04 -14.38 -31.27
C VAL A 120 -11.38 -12.89 -31.42
N ARG A 121 -12.63 -12.51 -31.72
CA ARG A 121 -13.04 -11.10 -31.77
C ARG A 121 -12.88 -10.37 -30.44
N ILE A 122 -13.21 -11.03 -29.32
CA ILE A 122 -13.03 -10.43 -27.98
C ILE A 122 -11.54 -10.26 -27.66
N LEU A 123 -10.71 -11.26 -27.98
CA LEU A 123 -9.27 -11.20 -27.74
C LEU A 123 -8.55 -10.19 -28.67
N VAL A 124 -9.03 -10.03 -29.90
CA VAL A 124 -8.51 -9.06 -30.89
C VAL A 124 -8.94 -7.63 -30.54
N SER A 125 -10.19 -7.39 -30.11
CA SER A 125 -10.61 -6.04 -29.66
C SER A 125 -9.79 -5.56 -28.45
N MET A 126 -9.41 -6.45 -27.54
CA MET A 126 -8.52 -6.09 -26.44
C MET A 126 -7.10 -5.71 -26.90
N ARG A 127 -6.60 -6.30 -28.00
CA ARG A 127 -5.27 -6.01 -28.55
C ARG A 127 -5.25 -4.77 -29.45
N VAL A 128 -6.37 -4.46 -30.10
CA VAL A 128 -6.55 -3.22 -30.89
C VAL A 128 -6.66 -2.00 -29.98
N LEU A 129 -7.34 -2.12 -28.83
CA LEU A 129 -7.44 -1.02 -27.86
C LEU A 129 -6.12 -0.70 -27.14
N SER A 130 -5.16 -1.64 -27.08
CA SER A 130 -3.80 -1.35 -26.61
C SER A 130 -2.89 -0.69 -27.65
N SER A 131 -3.34 -0.57 -28.91
CA SER A 131 -2.55 0.06 -30.00
C SER A 131 -3.08 1.44 -30.41
N VAL A 132 -4.21 1.91 -29.84
CA VAL A 132 -4.81 3.24 -30.07
C VAL A 132 -4.59 4.12 -28.83
N SER A 133 -3.40 4.07 -28.25
CA SER A 133 -3.00 4.96 -27.14
C SER A 133 -1.53 5.39 -27.25
N ASP A 134 -1.05 5.54 -28.48
CA ASP A 134 0.02 6.48 -28.84
C ASP A 134 -0.61 7.73 -29.47
#